data_AF-A0A2I0X6S5-F1
#
_entry.id   AF-A0A2I0X6S5-F1
#
_cell.length_a   1.000
_cell.length_b   1.000
_cell.length_c   1.000
_cell.angle_alpha   90.00
_cell.angle_beta   90.00
_cell.angle_gamma   90.00
#
_symmetry.space_group_name_H-M   'P 1'
#
loop_
_entity.id
_entity.type
_entity.pdbx_description
1 polymer ?
#
loop_
_entity_poly.entity_id
_entity_poly.type
_entity_poly.pdbx_seq_one_letter_code
_entity_poly.pdbx_strand_id
1 'polypeptide(L)'
;MVAFCCLPIGGVDECCAGRGKSSLPSPLAAAVAAMGSNETHLLESLTSRYSEWIMEALDDLPHDLSFLITDPYIAGHPIVFASRGFLSVSGFSREEVVGLNGRIFQGPDTDRRSVMEIREAIREERAMQISILNYRKDGTSYWILFQLCPVFGRDDGRLVHFVSVQVPIPRRVLSCTRLAVRGGLLFGACRNEVRSDLEFRCSLPFDSYDDSDNRGLEGEERREAGDREKQKAVDGVTEILSKLAQYSKLTGRVVCGNRCSPKAGTASLSSSLCTSLGRIKQSFVLTDPLLPDMPIVYASDTFLSLTGYTRDEVLGRNCRFLGGPNTAVEALQQIKESILAEKACTVRILNYRKDGTSFWNLLHISPVRNSSGKIAFYVGVQIDEGLKNDEHGLSPSIRQLGAVGAVKVAVRSLSSSAGPSSRSTS
;
A
#
# COMPACT_ATOMS: atom_id res chain seq x y z
N MET A 1 11.38 21.72 -20.28
CA MET A 1 12.15 21.97 -21.51
C MET A 1 13.19 20.86 -21.60
N VAL A 2 13.08 20.00 -22.62
CA VAL A 2 14.14 19.25 -23.35
C VAL A 2 15.22 18.55 -22.48
N ALA A 3 15.19 17.22 -22.28
CA ALA A 3 15.63 16.11 -23.15
C ALA A 3 17.10 15.68 -22.97
N PHE A 4 17.35 14.42 -23.33
CA PHE A 4 18.61 13.69 -23.57
C PHE A 4 19.39 13.11 -22.38
N CYS A 5 19.47 11.77 -22.37
CA CYS A 5 20.76 11.07 -22.43
C CYS A 5 20.57 9.66 -23.02
N CYS A 6 20.81 9.55 -24.32
CA CYS A 6 21.35 8.34 -24.96
C CYS A 6 22.88 8.49 -25.04
N LEU A 7 23.56 7.36 -25.30
CA LEU A 7 24.94 7.13 -25.78
C LEU A 7 25.84 6.39 -24.76
N PRO A 8 26.97 5.78 -25.20
CA PRO A 8 27.20 4.99 -26.42
C PRO A 8 28.09 3.74 -26.14
N ILE A 9 28.21 2.77 -27.06
CA ILE A 9 29.46 1.98 -27.17
C ILE A 9 29.70 1.61 -28.65
N GLY A 10 30.89 1.94 -29.16
CA GLY A 10 31.45 1.40 -30.39
C GLY A 10 32.97 1.19 -30.27
N GLY A 11 33.46 0.09 -30.86
CA GLY A 11 34.86 -0.25 -31.24
C GLY A 11 35.88 -0.41 -30.10
N VAL A 12 36.92 -1.27 -30.13
CA VAL A 12 37.58 -2.06 -31.19
C VAL A 12 38.49 -3.14 -30.52
N ASP A 13 38.68 -4.26 -31.23
CA ASP A 13 39.83 -5.19 -31.38
C ASP A 13 40.56 -5.98 -30.25
N GLU A 14 40.65 -7.29 -30.55
CA GLU A 14 41.69 -8.32 -30.33
C GLU A 14 42.43 -8.54 -28.99
N CYS A 15 42.22 -9.73 -28.40
CA CYS A 15 43.30 -10.71 -28.18
C CYS A 15 42.77 -12.11 -27.78
N CYS A 16 43.38 -13.15 -28.34
CA CYS A 16 43.01 -14.55 -28.25
C CYS A 16 43.33 -15.25 -26.90
N ALA A 17 42.61 -16.36 -26.70
CA ALA A 17 43.03 -17.63 -26.09
C ALA A 17 42.71 -17.91 -24.59
N GLY A 18 41.61 -18.66 -24.40
CA GLY A 18 41.65 -19.96 -23.72
C GLY A 18 41.35 -20.00 -22.22
N ARG A 19 40.13 -20.43 -21.86
CA ARG A 19 39.84 -21.51 -20.87
C ARG A 19 38.33 -21.63 -20.60
N GLY A 20 37.85 -22.89 -20.58
CA GLY A 20 36.68 -23.35 -19.81
C GLY A 20 35.30 -22.93 -20.31
N LYS A 21 34.63 -23.79 -21.08
CA LYS A 21 33.18 -23.72 -21.27
C LYS A 21 32.48 -24.06 -19.95
N SER A 22 32.19 -23.07 -19.11
CA SER A 22 30.98 -23.08 -18.30
C SER A 22 29.90 -22.38 -19.12
N SER A 23 28.91 -23.15 -19.57
CA SER A 23 27.76 -22.59 -20.30
C SER A 23 26.98 -21.70 -19.34
N LEU A 24 27.21 -20.40 -19.41
CA LEU A 24 26.29 -19.40 -18.87
C LEU A 24 24.89 -19.70 -19.45
N PRO A 25 23.83 -19.77 -18.62
CA PRO A 25 22.49 -20.04 -19.12
C PRO A 25 22.12 -18.98 -20.16
N SER A 26 21.42 -19.40 -21.22
CA SER A 26 20.95 -18.47 -22.24
C SER A 26 20.15 -17.33 -21.59
N PRO A 27 20.10 -16.13 -22.18
CA PRO A 27 19.28 -15.02 -21.65
C PRO A 27 17.82 -15.42 -21.44
N LEU A 28 17.33 -16.39 -22.22
CA LEU A 28 16.02 -17.00 -22.07
C LEU A 28 15.93 -17.90 -20.82
N ALA A 29 16.93 -18.73 -20.55
CA ALA A 29 16.99 -19.57 -19.35
C ALA A 29 17.21 -18.75 -18.07
N ALA A 30 17.97 -17.65 -18.14
CA ALA A 30 18.10 -16.68 -17.06
C ALA A 30 16.80 -15.90 -16.82
N ALA A 31 16.06 -15.53 -17.87
CA ALA A 31 14.74 -14.92 -17.75
C ALA A 31 13.69 -15.89 -17.20
N VAL A 32 13.69 -17.17 -17.61
CA VAL A 32 12.81 -18.21 -17.06
C VAL A 32 13.16 -18.55 -15.61
N ALA A 33 14.46 -18.58 -15.26
CA ALA A 33 14.90 -18.74 -13.87
C ALA A 33 14.55 -17.50 -13.00
N ALA A 34 14.65 -16.29 -13.55
CA ALA A 34 14.24 -15.06 -12.89
C ALA A 34 12.71 -15.00 -12.71
N MET A 35 11.93 -15.46 -13.69
CA MET A 35 10.48 -15.60 -13.59
C MET A 35 10.08 -16.62 -12.51
N GLY A 36 10.75 -17.78 -12.47
CA GLY A 36 10.56 -18.78 -11.42
C GLY A 36 10.93 -18.28 -10.03
N SER A 37 12.00 -17.49 -9.90
CA SER A 37 12.44 -16.93 -8.61
C SER A 37 11.51 -15.84 -8.05
N ASN A 38 10.82 -15.11 -8.93
CA ASN A 38 9.91 -14.04 -8.55
C ASN A 38 8.56 -14.63 -8.10
N GLU A 39 8.11 -15.70 -8.76
CA GLU A 39 6.89 -16.42 -8.37
C GLU A 39 7.04 -17.13 -7.03
N THR A 40 8.20 -17.74 -6.76
CA THR A 40 8.51 -18.31 -5.43
C THR A 40 8.54 -17.25 -4.34
N HIS A 41 9.12 -16.07 -4.61
CA HIS A 41 9.17 -14.97 -3.63
C HIS A 41 7.79 -14.38 -3.33
N LEU A 42 6.92 -14.26 -4.34
CA LEU A 42 5.53 -13.81 -4.16
C LEU A 42 4.71 -14.84 -3.37
N LEU A 43 4.91 -16.13 -3.64
CA LEU A 43 4.27 -17.21 -2.91
C LEU A 43 4.73 -17.25 -1.45
N GLU A 44 6.03 -17.16 -1.19
CA GLU A 44 6.63 -17.09 0.14
C GLU A 44 6.12 -15.89 0.94
N SER A 45 5.92 -14.75 0.27
CA SER A 45 5.35 -13.54 0.90
C SER A 45 4.00 -13.84 1.58
N LEU A 46 3.13 -14.62 0.95
CA LEU A 46 1.86 -15.01 1.54
C LEU A 46 2.00 -16.20 2.51
N THR A 47 2.65 -17.29 2.10
CA THR A 47 2.69 -18.54 2.89
C THR A 47 3.51 -18.42 4.18
N SER A 48 4.53 -17.55 4.22
CA SER A 48 5.37 -17.32 5.40
C SER A 48 4.60 -16.90 6.65
N ARG A 49 3.39 -16.35 6.49
CA ARG A 49 2.55 -15.91 7.61
C ARG A 49 1.36 -16.83 7.88
N TYR A 50 0.82 -17.53 6.89
CA TYR A 50 -0.44 -18.29 7.03
C TYR A 50 -0.27 -19.81 6.91
N SER A 51 0.95 -20.33 6.84
CA SER A 51 1.28 -21.73 6.49
C SER A 51 1.12 -22.02 4.99
N GLU A 52 1.69 -23.14 4.55
CA GLU A 52 1.70 -23.55 3.13
C GLU A 52 0.30 -23.89 2.59
N TRP A 53 -0.63 -24.30 3.47
CA TRP A 53 -1.99 -24.72 3.12
C TRP A 53 -2.98 -23.56 2.88
N ILE A 54 -2.55 -22.31 3.10
CA ILE A 54 -3.45 -21.16 2.95
C ILE A 54 -4.00 -21.00 1.53
N MET A 55 -3.19 -21.34 0.53
CA MET A 55 -3.56 -21.21 -0.88
C MET A 55 -4.77 -22.08 -1.22
N GLU A 56 -4.71 -23.36 -0.82
CA GLU A 56 -5.80 -24.32 -1.00
C GLU A 56 -7.04 -23.88 -0.22
N ALA A 57 -6.86 -23.44 1.03
CA ALA A 57 -7.97 -22.98 1.86
C ALA A 57 -8.67 -21.72 1.33
N LEU A 58 -7.95 -20.85 0.62
CA LEU A 58 -8.52 -19.68 -0.06
C LEU A 58 -9.17 -20.06 -1.39
N ASP A 59 -8.66 -21.09 -2.07
CA ASP A 59 -9.23 -21.63 -3.30
C ASP A 59 -10.53 -22.41 -3.06
N ASP A 60 -10.70 -22.97 -1.86
CA ASP A 60 -11.92 -23.66 -1.38
C ASP A 60 -13.06 -22.70 -1.02
N LEU A 61 -12.81 -21.39 -0.99
CA LEU A 61 -13.86 -20.39 -0.80
C LEU A 61 -14.87 -20.41 -1.96
N PRO A 62 -16.11 -19.90 -1.74
CA PRO A 62 -17.16 -19.94 -2.75
C PRO A 62 -16.68 -19.43 -4.12
N HIS A 63 -16.96 -20.19 -5.18
CA HIS A 63 -16.47 -19.90 -6.52
C HIS A 63 -16.98 -18.58 -7.10
N ASP A 64 -18.07 -18.02 -6.57
CA ASP A 64 -18.61 -16.72 -6.97
C ASP A 64 -18.02 -15.55 -6.15
N LEU A 65 -17.17 -15.83 -5.15
CA LEU A 65 -16.47 -14.83 -4.36
C LEU A 65 -15.22 -14.34 -5.12
N SER A 66 -15.33 -13.13 -5.68
CA SER A 66 -14.24 -12.48 -6.41
C SER A 66 -13.40 -11.60 -5.48
N PHE A 67 -12.15 -11.99 -5.23
CA PHE A 67 -11.24 -11.23 -4.38
C PHE A 67 -9.76 -11.37 -4.79
N LEU A 68 -8.96 -10.41 -4.31
CA LEU A 68 -7.50 -10.37 -4.46
C LEU A 68 -6.84 -10.15 -3.09
N ILE A 69 -5.62 -10.64 -2.93
CA ILE A 69 -4.72 -10.30 -1.82
C ILE A 69 -3.47 -9.65 -2.41
N THR A 70 -3.03 -8.55 -1.81
CA THR A 70 -1.81 -7.81 -2.21
C THR A 70 -0.83 -7.68 -1.05
N ASP A 71 0.46 -7.67 -1.36
CA ASP A 71 1.52 -7.45 -0.37
C ASP A 71 2.02 -5.98 -0.43
N PRO A 72 1.84 -5.18 0.64
CA PRO A 72 2.24 -3.78 0.67
C PRO A 72 3.76 -3.56 0.89
N TYR A 73 4.51 -4.58 1.31
CA TYR A 73 5.96 -4.51 1.54
C TYR A 73 6.76 -4.78 0.27
N ILE A 74 6.17 -5.44 -0.72
CA ILE A 74 6.78 -5.59 -2.03
C ILE A 74 6.52 -4.34 -2.87
N ALA A 75 7.57 -3.83 -3.51
CA ALA A 75 7.50 -2.63 -4.33
C ALA A 75 6.39 -2.74 -5.39
N GLY A 76 5.52 -1.74 -5.43
CA GLY A 76 4.38 -1.72 -6.37
C GLY A 76 3.11 -2.41 -5.86
N HIS A 77 3.10 -2.93 -4.63
CA HIS A 77 1.95 -3.60 -4.00
C HIS A 77 1.35 -4.70 -4.89
N PRO A 78 2.16 -5.69 -5.30
CA PRO A 78 1.72 -6.71 -6.23
C PRO A 78 0.61 -7.57 -5.64
N ILE A 79 -0.24 -8.09 -6.52
CA ILE A 79 -1.19 -9.14 -6.23
C ILE A 79 -0.40 -10.42 -5.94
N VAL A 80 -0.59 -10.99 -4.75
CA VAL A 80 0.01 -12.27 -4.34
C VAL A 80 -0.99 -13.42 -4.40
N PHE A 81 -2.28 -13.11 -4.45
CA PHE A 81 -3.34 -14.11 -4.65
C PHE A 81 -4.53 -13.52 -5.42
N ALA A 82 -5.10 -14.33 -6.32
CA ALA A 82 -6.33 -14.03 -7.03
C ALA A 82 -7.30 -15.22 -6.93
N SER A 83 -8.54 -14.98 -6.51
CA SER A 83 -9.52 -16.05 -6.32
C SER A 83 -10.06 -16.58 -7.65
N ARG A 84 -10.58 -17.81 -7.66
CA ARG A 84 -11.24 -18.39 -8.85
C ARG A 84 -12.42 -17.54 -9.34
N GLY A 85 -13.19 -16.96 -8.41
CA GLY A 85 -14.27 -16.04 -8.75
C GLY A 85 -13.77 -14.78 -9.45
N PHE A 86 -12.63 -14.24 -9.03
CA PHE A 86 -12.02 -13.09 -9.69
C PHE A 86 -11.55 -13.43 -11.10
N LEU A 87 -10.86 -14.57 -11.28
CA LEU A 87 -10.37 -15.00 -12.59
C LEU A 87 -11.52 -15.24 -13.56
N SER A 88 -12.59 -15.89 -13.11
CA SER A 88 -13.81 -16.13 -13.89
C SER A 88 -14.47 -14.83 -14.36
N VAL A 89 -14.61 -13.85 -13.47
CA VAL A 89 -15.23 -12.56 -13.82
C VAL A 89 -14.31 -11.72 -14.70
N SER A 90 -13.03 -11.59 -14.36
CA SER A 90 -12.12 -10.69 -15.06
C SER A 90 -11.66 -11.23 -16.42
N GLY A 91 -11.67 -12.56 -16.61
CA GLY A 91 -11.19 -13.24 -17.80
C GLY A 91 -9.67 -13.37 -17.88
N PHE A 92 -8.93 -12.91 -16.86
CA PHE A 92 -7.48 -13.09 -16.77
C PHE A 92 -7.12 -14.44 -16.16
N SER A 93 -5.96 -14.99 -16.55
CA SER A 93 -5.39 -16.16 -15.86
C SER A 93 -4.65 -15.73 -14.59
N ARG A 94 -4.35 -16.69 -13.69
CA ARG A 94 -3.65 -16.40 -12.43
C ARG A 94 -2.24 -15.87 -12.69
N GLU A 95 -1.57 -16.47 -13.67
CA GLU A 95 -0.19 -16.16 -14.08
C GLU A 95 -0.08 -14.76 -14.69
N GLU A 96 -1.17 -14.26 -15.29
CA GLU A 96 -1.23 -12.92 -15.86
C GLU A 96 -1.43 -11.82 -14.80
N VAL A 97 -1.95 -12.15 -13.62
CA VAL A 97 -2.32 -11.13 -12.60
C VAL A 97 -1.41 -11.14 -11.37
N VAL A 98 -0.91 -12.31 -10.97
CA VAL A 98 0.01 -12.42 -9.82
C VAL A 98 1.31 -11.69 -10.14
N GLY A 99 1.80 -10.89 -9.19
CA GLY A 99 2.98 -10.04 -9.35
C GLY A 99 2.68 -8.65 -9.94
N LEU A 100 1.48 -8.40 -10.45
CA LEU A 100 1.09 -7.09 -10.99
C LEU A 100 0.32 -6.25 -9.97
N ASN A 101 0.29 -4.93 -10.19
CA ASN A 101 -0.54 -4.02 -9.42
C ASN A 101 -1.98 -4.03 -9.94
N GLY A 102 -2.98 -3.93 -9.06
CA GLY A 102 -4.40 -3.92 -9.43
C GLY A 102 -4.85 -2.79 -10.38
N ARG A 103 -3.98 -1.80 -10.66
CA ARG A 103 -4.20 -0.78 -11.68
C ARG A 103 -4.41 -1.36 -13.10
N ILE A 104 -3.94 -2.57 -13.38
CA ILE A 104 -4.08 -3.20 -14.71
C ILE A 104 -5.54 -3.39 -15.14
N PHE A 105 -6.50 -3.40 -14.19
CA PHE A 105 -7.93 -3.55 -14.49
C PHE A 105 -8.63 -2.22 -14.81
N GLN A 106 -7.91 -1.11 -14.76
CA GLN A 106 -8.43 0.24 -15.04
C GLN A 106 -8.22 0.58 -16.52
N GLY A 107 -9.14 1.33 -17.10
CA GLY A 107 -9.11 1.73 -18.50
C GLY A 107 -9.41 3.22 -18.71
N PRO A 108 -9.66 3.64 -19.96
CA PRO A 108 -9.82 5.05 -20.32
C PRO A 108 -10.97 5.73 -19.58
N ASP A 109 -12.09 5.03 -19.40
CA ASP A 109 -13.28 5.58 -18.74
C ASP A 109 -13.31 5.33 -17.22
N THR A 110 -12.26 4.73 -16.65
CA THR A 110 -12.16 4.58 -15.19
C THR A 110 -11.96 5.95 -14.55
N ASP A 111 -12.90 6.35 -13.70
CA ASP A 111 -12.86 7.65 -13.02
C ASP A 111 -11.60 7.82 -12.15
N ARG A 112 -10.84 8.87 -12.44
CA ARG A 112 -9.59 9.19 -11.75
C ARG A 112 -9.82 9.57 -10.28
N ARG A 113 -10.97 10.14 -9.93
CA ARG A 113 -11.28 10.49 -8.53
C ARG A 113 -11.43 9.23 -7.69
N SER A 114 -12.15 8.24 -8.21
CA SER A 114 -12.30 6.93 -7.58
C SER A 114 -10.95 6.23 -7.39
N VAL A 115 -10.06 6.30 -8.39
CA VAL A 115 -8.68 5.77 -8.27
C VAL A 115 -7.88 6.50 -7.20
N MET A 116 -8.02 7.82 -7.09
CA MET A 116 -7.34 8.62 -6.07
C MET A 116 -7.84 8.26 -4.66
N GLU A 117 -9.14 8.08 -4.48
CA GLU A 117 -9.73 7.65 -3.20
C GLU A 117 -9.18 6.28 -2.74
N ILE A 118 -9.05 5.32 -3.66
CA ILE A 118 -8.41 4.03 -3.38
C ILE A 118 -6.95 4.21 -2.95
N ARG A 119 -6.18 5.06 -3.65
CA ARG A 119 -4.78 5.34 -3.30
C ARG A 119 -4.64 5.98 -1.93
N GLU A 120 -5.54 6.90 -1.59
CA GLU A 120 -5.56 7.55 -0.27
C GLU A 120 -5.93 6.54 0.83
N ALA A 121 -6.92 5.66 0.61
CA ALA A 121 -7.26 4.61 1.56
C ALA A 121 -6.11 3.62 1.80
N ILE A 122 -5.36 3.25 0.75
CA ILE A 122 -4.13 2.44 0.86
C ILE A 122 -3.07 3.19 1.68
N ARG A 123 -2.87 4.49 1.42
CA ARG A 123 -1.90 5.33 2.14
C ARG A 123 -2.23 5.45 3.63
N GLU A 124 -3.52 5.51 3.96
CA GLU A 124 -4.04 5.62 5.32
C GLU A 124 -4.24 4.28 6.02
N GLU A 125 -4.08 3.17 5.31
CA GLU A 125 -4.38 1.82 5.80
C GLU A 125 -5.79 1.74 6.35
N ARG A 126 -6.74 2.28 5.59
CA ARG A 126 -8.15 2.38 5.96
C ARG A 126 -8.98 1.45 5.09
N ALA A 127 -9.95 0.78 5.70
CA ALA A 127 -10.98 0.07 4.96
C ALA A 127 -11.85 1.07 4.18
N MET A 128 -12.23 0.72 2.95
CA MET A 128 -13.09 1.57 2.13
C MET A 128 -13.97 0.76 1.18
N GLN A 129 -15.01 1.41 0.67
CA GLN A 129 -15.92 0.86 -0.32
C GLN A 129 -16.18 1.91 -1.41
N ILE A 130 -16.11 1.52 -2.68
CA ILE A 130 -16.37 2.43 -3.80
C ILE A 130 -16.87 1.68 -5.03
N SER A 131 -17.76 2.29 -5.80
CA SER A 131 -18.08 1.80 -7.14
C SER A 131 -17.03 2.29 -8.14
N ILE A 132 -16.47 1.39 -8.94
CA ILE A 132 -15.47 1.72 -9.96
C ILE A 132 -15.71 0.90 -11.23
N LEU A 133 -15.40 1.49 -12.38
CA LEU A 133 -15.44 0.83 -13.68
C LEU A 133 -14.11 0.12 -13.94
N ASN A 134 -14.16 -1.20 -14.09
CA ASN A 134 -13.03 -2.05 -14.46
C ASN A 134 -13.22 -2.62 -15.87
N TYR A 135 -12.15 -3.17 -16.42
CA TYR A 135 -12.10 -3.77 -17.75
C TYR A 135 -11.71 -5.24 -17.64
N ARG A 136 -12.43 -6.09 -18.36
CA ARG A 136 -12.08 -7.50 -18.54
C ARG A 136 -10.91 -7.62 -19.50
N LYS A 137 -10.35 -8.83 -19.60
CA LYS A 137 -9.28 -9.16 -20.55
C LYS A 137 -9.66 -8.87 -22.01
N ASP A 138 -10.92 -9.06 -22.37
CA ASP A 138 -11.44 -8.79 -23.72
C ASP A 138 -11.69 -7.28 -24.00
N GLY A 139 -11.43 -6.41 -23.03
CA GLY A 139 -11.66 -4.98 -23.11
C GLY A 139 -13.09 -4.53 -22.78
N THR A 140 -13.99 -5.45 -22.44
CA THR A 140 -15.35 -5.07 -22.01
C THR A 140 -15.33 -4.41 -20.63
N SER A 141 -15.99 -3.27 -20.51
CA SER A 141 -16.09 -2.54 -19.25
C SER A 141 -17.23 -3.11 -18.39
N TYR A 142 -17.02 -3.13 -17.07
CA TYR A 142 -18.04 -3.55 -16.11
C TYR A 142 -17.87 -2.81 -14.79
N TRP A 143 -18.98 -2.47 -14.16
CA TRP A 143 -18.99 -1.83 -12.86
C TRP A 143 -18.83 -2.85 -11.75
N ILE A 144 -17.99 -2.53 -10.78
CA ILE A 144 -17.84 -3.30 -9.55
C ILE A 144 -18.03 -2.39 -8.35
N LEU A 145 -18.55 -2.98 -7.28
CA LEU A 145 -18.34 -2.51 -5.93
C LEU A 145 -17.00 -3.07 -5.46
N PHE A 146 -16.05 -2.19 -5.22
CA PHE A 146 -14.72 -2.50 -4.72
C PHE A 146 -14.67 -2.24 -3.21
N GLN A 147 -14.46 -3.30 -2.43
CA GLN A 147 -14.27 -3.25 -0.98
C GLN A 147 -12.81 -3.55 -0.66
N LEU A 148 -12.07 -2.56 -0.15
CA LEU A 148 -10.69 -2.72 0.29
C LEU A 148 -10.63 -2.86 1.81
N CYS A 149 -9.90 -3.87 2.29
CA CYS A 149 -9.72 -4.14 3.71
C CYS A 149 -8.24 -4.41 4.03
N PRO A 150 -7.60 -3.57 4.87
CA PRO A 150 -6.28 -3.88 5.40
C PRO A 150 -6.35 -5.06 6.38
N VAL A 151 -5.33 -5.91 6.35
CA VAL A 151 -5.13 -7.01 7.29
C VAL A 151 -3.94 -6.65 8.17
N PHE A 152 -4.11 -6.70 9.49
CA PHE A 152 -3.08 -6.33 10.45
C PHE A 152 -2.58 -7.55 11.23
N GLY A 153 -1.32 -7.52 11.65
CA GLY A 153 -0.82 -8.40 12.69
C GLY A 153 -1.50 -8.06 14.01
N ARG A 154 -2.00 -9.08 14.71
CA ARG A 154 -2.75 -8.89 15.97
C ARG A 154 -1.85 -8.35 17.09
N ASP A 155 -0.59 -8.75 17.12
CA ASP A 155 0.34 -8.43 18.21
C ASP A 155 1.09 -7.11 18.01
N ASP A 156 1.43 -6.77 16.77
CA ASP A 156 2.24 -5.60 16.41
C ASP A 156 1.44 -4.46 15.76
N GLY A 157 0.18 -4.71 15.39
CA GLY A 157 -0.68 -3.74 14.70
C GLY A 157 -0.11 -3.29 13.35
N ARG A 158 0.88 -4.01 12.80
CA ARG A 158 1.48 -3.71 11.50
C ARG A 158 0.58 -4.22 10.39
N LEU A 159 0.47 -3.45 9.31
CA LEU A 159 -0.19 -3.91 8.09
C LEU A 159 0.53 -5.15 7.57
N VAL A 160 -0.20 -6.14 7.12
CA VAL A 160 0.31 -7.41 6.60
C VAL A 160 -0.01 -7.53 5.11
N HIS A 161 -1.29 -7.42 4.76
CA HIS A 161 -1.78 -7.46 3.39
C HIS A 161 -2.95 -6.51 3.22
N PHE A 162 -3.34 -6.24 1.98
CA PHE A 162 -4.69 -5.80 1.68
C PHE A 162 -5.48 -6.92 1.02
N VAL A 163 -6.70 -7.12 1.49
CA VAL A 163 -7.72 -7.94 0.84
C VAL A 163 -8.65 -6.99 0.10
N SER A 164 -8.95 -7.28 -1.16
CA SER A 164 -9.98 -6.56 -1.90
C SER A 164 -11.04 -7.52 -2.42
N VAL A 165 -12.31 -7.28 -2.07
CA VAL A 165 -13.47 -8.01 -2.62
C VAL A 165 -14.12 -7.17 -3.70
N GLN A 166 -14.49 -7.80 -4.81
CA GLN A 166 -15.08 -7.15 -5.98
C GLN A 166 -16.43 -7.78 -6.29
N VAL A 167 -17.50 -7.00 -6.21
CA VAL A 167 -18.86 -7.47 -6.49
C VAL A 167 -19.37 -6.76 -7.75
N PRO A 168 -19.63 -7.48 -8.87
CA PRO A 168 -20.19 -6.86 -10.07
C PRO A 168 -21.53 -6.16 -9.79
N ILE A 169 -21.68 -4.94 -10.29
CA ILE A 169 -22.91 -4.16 -10.18
C ILE A 169 -23.71 -4.37 -11.48
N PRO A 170 -24.87 -5.04 -11.43
CA PRO A 170 -25.66 -5.32 -12.62
C PRO A 170 -26.25 -4.03 -13.23
N ARG A 171 -26.46 -4.01 -14.55
CA ARG A 171 -27.22 -2.95 -15.21
C ARG A 171 -28.68 -3.05 -14.75
N ARG A 172 -29.17 -2.03 -14.05
CA ARG A 172 -30.60 -1.91 -13.75
C ARG A 172 -31.29 -1.27 -14.95
N VAL A 173 -32.02 -2.08 -15.72
CA VAL A 173 -32.94 -1.53 -16.73
C VAL A 173 -34.11 -0.94 -15.95
N LEU A 174 -34.27 0.39 -15.99
CA LEU A 174 -35.50 1.02 -15.51
C LEU A 174 -36.65 0.44 -16.36
N SER A 175 -37.43 -0.46 -15.77
CA SER A 175 -38.75 -0.80 -16.32
C SER A 175 -39.53 0.50 -16.38
N CYS A 176 -39.70 1.03 -17.59
CA CYS A 176 -40.60 2.14 -17.85
C CYS A 176 -42.02 1.67 -17.56
N THR A 177 -42.45 1.74 -16.31
CA THR A 177 -43.86 1.70 -15.96
C THR A 177 -44.45 2.98 -16.54
N ARG A 178 -45.07 2.85 -17.71
CA ARG A 178 -45.76 3.91 -18.44
C ARG A 178 -46.53 4.80 -17.46
N LEU A 179 -46.15 6.08 -17.38
CA LEU A 179 -47.01 7.17 -16.94
C LEU A 179 -48.17 7.29 -17.93
N ALA A 180 -49.17 6.42 -17.80
CA ALA A 180 -50.47 6.62 -18.43
C ALA A 180 -51.30 7.52 -17.51
N VAL A 181 -51.11 8.83 -17.61
CA VAL A 181 -52.07 9.81 -17.09
C VAL A 181 -52.35 10.85 -18.18
N ARG A 182 -53.36 10.56 -19.01
CA ARG A 182 -54.50 11.46 -19.28
C ARG A 182 -55.45 10.82 -20.30
N GLY A 183 -56.64 10.45 -19.82
CA GLY A 183 -57.80 10.28 -20.70
C GLY A 183 -58.74 9.12 -20.38
N GLY A 184 -59.51 9.23 -19.28
CA GLY A 184 -60.91 8.78 -19.24
C GLY A 184 -61.25 7.27 -19.16
N LEU A 185 -62.08 6.97 -18.15
CA LEU A 185 -63.07 5.89 -18.06
C LEU A 185 -62.66 4.49 -17.51
N LEU A 186 -63.24 4.22 -16.34
CA LEU A 186 -63.48 2.98 -15.59
C LEU A 186 -63.63 1.66 -16.39
N PHE A 187 -63.01 0.58 -15.89
CA PHE A 187 -63.62 -0.63 -15.27
C PHE A 187 -62.47 -1.60 -14.94
N GLY A 188 -62.32 -2.12 -13.72
CA GLY A 188 -62.99 -3.33 -13.25
C GLY A 188 -61.96 -4.25 -12.58
N ALA A 189 -62.32 -4.87 -11.45
CA ALA A 189 -61.45 -5.71 -10.61
C ALA A 189 -61.02 -7.03 -11.28
N CYS A 190 -59.86 -7.59 -10.88
CA CYS A 190 -59.70 -8.99 -10.41
C CYS A 190 -58.23 -9.42 -10.20
N ARG A 191 -57.98 -9.96 -8.99
CA ARG A 191 -57.17 -11.11 -8.53
C ARG A 191 -55.92 -11.65 -9.28
N ASN A 192 -54.99 -12.12 -8.45
CA ASN A 192 -53.74 -12.87 -8.68
C ASN A 192 -53.83 -14.07 -9.65
N GLU A 193 -52.70 -14.33 -10.33
CA GLU A 193 -51.88 -15.58 -10.36
C GLU A 193 -51.32 -15.97 -11.75
N VAL A 194 -50.10 -16.55 -11.71
CA VAL A 194 -49.41 -17.47 -12.66
C VAL A 194 -48.58 -16.92 -13.85
N ARG A 195 -47.25 -17.03 -13.67
CA ARG A 195 -46.20 -17.67 -14.53
C ARG A 195 -46.46 -17.84 -16.04
N SER A 196 -45.54 -17.36 -16.88
CA SER A 196 -44.49 -18.11 -17.63
C SER A 196 -44.11 -17.40 -18.93
N ASP A 197 -42.81 -17.43 -19.23
CA ASP A 197 -42.13 -17.39 -20.53
C ASP A 197 -42.88 -16.86 -21.75
N LEU A 198 -42.38 -15.76 -22.33
CA LEU A 198 -42.34 -15.66 -23.80
C LEU A 198 -41.25 -14.70 -24.28
N GLU A 199 -40.28 -15.26 -25.00
CA GLU A 199 -39.45 -14.55 -25.96
C GLU A 199 -40.34 -13.79 -26.96
N PHE A 200 -40.11 -12.49 -27.15
CA PHE A 200 -40.75 -11.79 -28.26
C PHE A 200 -39.72 -10.95 -29.03
N ARG A 201 -39.32 -11.50 -30.18
CA ARG A 201 -38.81 -10.73 -31.31
C ARG A 201 -39.94 -9.81 -31.79
N CYS A 202 -39.66 -8.52 -31.92
CA CYS A 202 -40.43 -7.66 -32.82
C CYS A 202 -39.48 -7.05 -33.83
N SER A 203 -39.70 -7.39 -35.09
CA SER A 203 -39.16 -6.73 -36.26
C SER A 203 -40.31 -6.01 -36.97
N LEU A 204 -39.94 -4.90 -37.63
CA LEU A 204 -40.64 -4.19 -38.72
C LEU A 204 -41.46 -2.94 -38.33
N PRO A 205 -41.72 -2.00 -39.26
CA PRO A 205 -40.81 -0.89 -39.58
C PRO A 205 -41.58 0.45 -39.75
N PHE A 206 -40.91 1.47 -40.29
CA PHE A 206 -41.44 2.63 -41.03
C PHE A 206 -41.32 4.01 -40.36
N ASP A 207 -40.29 4.73 -40.84
CA ASP A 207 -40.20 6.15 -41.19
C ASP A 207 -41.21 7.14 -40.61
N SER A 208 -40.68 8.17 -39.94
CA SER A 208 -40.71 9.53 -40.50
C SER A 208 -39.90 10.53 -39.66
N TYR A 209 -38.95 11.17 -40.36
CA TYR A 209 -38.42 12.53 -40.17
C TYR A 209 -37.55 12.88 -38.94
N ASP A 210 -36.31 13.19 -39.32
CA ASP A 210 -35.20 13.92 -38.70
C ASP A 210 -35.61 15.01 -37.69
N ASP A 211 -35.07 14.91 -36.47
CA ASP A 211 -34.65 16.08 -35.69
C ASP A 211 -33.21 15.85 -35.25
N SER A 212 -32.31 16.38 -36.08
CA SER A 212 -30.89 16.49 -35.84
C SER A 212 -30.61 17.57 -34.79
N ASP A 213 -30.58 17.22 -33.51
CA ASP A 213 -29.59 17.73 -32.55
C ASP A 213 -29.95 17.27 -31.13
N ASN A 214 -29.48 16.07 -30.79
CA ASN A 214 -29.01 15.84 -29.44
C ASN A 214 -27.92 14.78 -29.49
N ARG A 215 -26.67 15.25 -29.64
CA ARG A 215 -25.51 14.55 -29.09
C ARG A 215 -25.68 14.50 -27.57
N GLY A 216 -26.53 13.60 -27.10
CA GLY A 216 -26.45 13.09 -25.75
C GLY A 216 -25.15 12.29 -25.68
N LEU A 217 -24.10 12.93 -25.19
CA LEU A 217 -23.00 12.22 -24.56
C LEU A 217 -23.65 11.33 -23.50
N GLU A 218 -23.86 10.05 -23.81
CA GLU A 218 -24.10 9.03 -22.79
C GLU A 218 -22.81 8.93 -21.98
N GLY A 219 -22.58 9.90 -21.09
CA GLY A 219 -21.66 9.70 -19.99
C GLY A 219 -22.24 8.53 -19.22
N GLU A 220 -21.59 7.36 -19.30
CA GLU A 220 -22.00 6.20 -18.50
C GLU A 220 -22.11 6.66 -17.05
N GLU A 221 -23.35 6.83 -16.59
CA GLU A 221 -23.63 7.36 -15.27
C GLU A 221 -22.90 6.52 -14.23
N ARG A 222 -22.28 7.20 -13.26
CA ARG A 222 -21.64 6.59 -12.10
C ARG A 222 -22.62 5.59 -11.47
N ARG A 223 -22.35 4.29 -11.59
CA ARG A 223 -23.27 3.27 -11.06
C ARG A 223 -23.01 3.06 -9.58
N GLU A 224 -24.05 3.23 -8.77
CA GLU A 224 -23.98 2.99 -7.34
C GLU A 224 -24.40 1.56 -7.01
N ALA A 225 -23.69 0.93 -6.07
CA ALA A 225 -24.03 -0.38 -5.56
C ALA A 225 -25.23 -0.32 -4.60
N GLY A 226 -26.15 -1.26 -4.71
CA GLY A 226 -27.25 -1.42 -3.77
C GLY A 226 -26.84 -2.19 -2.52
N ASP A 227 -27.75 -2.28 -1.56
CA ASP A 227 -27.47 -2.90 -0.26
C ASP A 227 -27.11 -4.39 -0.39
N ARG A 228 -27.66 -5.08 -1.38
CA ARG A 228 -27.33 -6.49 -1.66
C ARG A 228 -25.87 -6.65 -2.08
N GLU A 229 -25.37 -5.80 -2.99
CA GLU A 229 -23.97 -5.84 -3.41
C GLU A 229 -23.04 -5.48 -2.24
N LYS A 230 -23.42 -4.49 -1.43
CA LYS A 230 -22.67 -4.07 -0.24
C LYS A 230 -22.59 -5.17 0.81
N GLN A 231 -23.72 -5.84 1.09
CA GLN A 231 -23.76 -6.96 2.04
C GLN A 231 -22.89 -8.12 1.54
N LYS A 232 -22.98 -8.48 0.26
CA LYS A 232 -22.13 -9.53 -0.33
C LYS A 232 -20.64 -9.21 -0.18
N ALA A 233 -20.25 -7.95 -0.34
CA ALA A 233 -18.87 -7.53 -0.16
C ALA A 233 -18.40 -7.68 1.30
N VAL A 234 -19.24 -7.30 2.28
CA VAL A 234 -18.95 -7.42 3.72
C VAL A 234 -18.85 -8.89 4.15
N ASP A 235 -19.78 -9.73 3.70
CA ASP A 235 -19.79 -11.16 4.01
C ASP A 235 -18.52 -11.84 3.44
N GLY A 236 -18.18 -11.51 2.19
CA GLY A 236 -16.97 -12.01 1.54
C GLY A 236 -15.69 -11.63 2.28
N VAL A 237 -15.56 -10.37 2.72
CA VAL A 237 -14.42 -9.94 3.54
C VAL A 237 -14.35 -10.72 4.85
N THR A 238 -15.50 -10.92 5.52
CA THR A 238 -15.58 -11.62 6.79
C THR A 238 -15.11 -13.07 6.65
N GLU A 239 -15.51 -13.74 5.58
CA GLU A 239 -15.12 -15.13 5.29
C GLU A 239 -13.61 -15.25 5.02
N ILE A 240 -13.05 -14.37 4.19
CA ILE A 240 -11.61 -14.34 3.88
C ILE A 240 -10.80 -14.07 5.15
N LEU A 241 -11.17 -13.06 5.94
CA LEU A 241 -10.49 -12.73 7.18
C LEU A 241 -10.54 -13.87 8.19
N SER A 242 -11.65 -14.62 8.25
CA SER A 242 -11.78 -15.80 9.11
C SER A 242 -10.77 -16.88 8.72
N LYS A 243 -10.62 -17.17 7.42
CA LYS A 243 -9.62 -18.13 6.91
C LYS A 243 -8.19 -17.66 7.20
N LEU A 244 -7.86 -16.40 6.87
CA LEU A 244 -6.54 -15.83 7.18
C LEU A 244 -6.23 -15.88 8.68
N ALA A 245 -7.20 -15.56 9.53
CA ALA A 245 -7.04 -15.64 10.98
C ALA A 245 -6.85 -17.08 11.47
N GLN A 246 -7.61 -18.05 10.93
CA GLN A 246 -7.46 -19.47 11.26
C GLN A 246 -6.05 -19.99 10.94
N TYR A 247 -5.58 -19.72 9.73
CA TYR A 247 -4.32 -20.24 9.21
C TYR A 247 -3.09 -19.50 9.76
N SER A 248 -3.23 -18.21 10.11
CA SER A 248 -2.20 -17.46 10.84
C SER A 248 -1.96 -17.96 12.28
N LYS A 249 -2.92 -18.67 12.90
CA LYS A 249 -2.70 -19.29 14.21
C LYS A 249 -1.69 -20.43 14.15
N LEU A 250 -1.61 -21.14 13.02
CA LEU A 250 -0.71 -22.28 12.84
C LEU A 250 0.78 -21.85 12.83
N THR A 251 1.06 -20.61 12.45
CA THR A 251 2.41 -20.02 12.43
C THR A 251 2.71 -19.17 13.67
N GLY A 252 1.72 -18.99 14.57
CA GLY A 252 1.82 -18.08 15.72
C GLY A 252 1.79 -16.59 15.38
N ARG A 253 1.54 -16.21 14.12
CA ARG A 253 1.56 -14.81 13.63
C ARG A 253 0.16 -14.28 13.33
N VAL A 254 -0.72 -14.33 14.33
CA VAL A 254 -2.16 -14.10 14.19
C VAL A 254 -2.48 -12.75 13.54
N VAL A 255 -3.48 -12.73 12.66
CA VAL A 255 -3.95 -11.51 11.99
C VAL A 255 -5.38 -11.13 12.36
N CYS A 256 -5.76 -9.88 12.08
CA CYS A 256 -7.11 -9.36 12.23
C CYS A 256 -7.42 -8.22 11.23
N GLY A 257 -8.71 -7.98 10.95
CA GLY A 257 -9.14 -6.92 10.04
C GLY A 257 -9.17 -5.50 10.64
N ASN A 258 -9.13 -5.40 11.97
CA ASN A 258 -9.02 -4.12 12.67
C ASN A 258 -7.60 -3.96 13.19
N ARG A 259 -7.05 -2.75 13.11
CA ARG A 259 -5.76 -2.45 13.74
C ARG A 259 -5.93 -2.60 15.25
N CYS A 260 -5.39 -3.66 15.82
CA CYS A 260 -5.24 -3.75 17.26
C CYS A 260 -4.15 -2.76 17.67
N SER A 261 -4.45 -1.93 18.67
CA SER A 261 -3.41 -1.11 19.31
C SER A 261 -2.34 -2.06 19.85
N PRO A 262 -1.06 -1.86 19.53
CA PRO A 262 0.00 -2.62 20.16
C PRO A 262 -0.13 -2.51 21.68
N LYS A 263 0.18 -3.60 22.40
CA LYS A 263 0.35 -3.52 23.86
C LYS A 263 1.26 -2.33 24.17
N ALA A 264 0.86 -1.50 25.14
CA ALA A 264 1.49 -0.22 25.46
C ALA A 264 3.03 -0.30 25.38
N GLY A 265 3.62 0.37 24.38
CA GLY A 265 5.09 0.45 24.24
C GLY A 265 5.64 0.63 22.83
N THR A 266 4.89 0.34 21.76
CA THR A 266 5.39 0.53 20.37
C THR A 266 4.38 1.27 19.52
N ALA A 267 4.53 2.58 19.31
CA ALA A 267 3.71 3.27 18.30
C ALA A 267 4.08 2.72 16.90
N SER A 268 3.13 2.03 16.27
CA SER A 268 3.30 1.50 14.91
C SER A 268 3.12 2.64 13.91
N LEU A 269 4.18 2.98 13.18
CA LEU A 269 4.12 3.95 12.08
C LEU A 269 3.31 3.38 10.91
N SER A 270 2.68 4.24 10.12
CA SER A 270 1.99 3.79 8.91
C SER A 270 2.99 3.18 7.92
N SER A 271 2.58 2.13 7.20
CA SER A 271 3.31 1.51 6.10
C SER A 271 3.71 2.53 5.05
N SER A 272 2.82 3.49 4.73
CA SER A 272 3.11 4.61 3.82
C SER A 272 4.25 5.50 4.30
N LEU A 273 4.34 5.76 5.61
CA LEU A 273 5.46 6.46 6.23
C LEU A 273 6.73 5.61 6.11
N CYS A 274 6.67 4.35 6.53
CA CYS A 274 7.79 3.43 6.50
C CYS A 274 8.40 3.29 5.10
N THR A 275 7.56 3.16 4.06
CA THR A 275 7.99 3.09 2.66
C THR A 275 8.63 4.39 2.19
N SER A 276 8.12 5.54 2.64
CA SER A 276 8.71 6.86 2.32
C SER A 276 10.06 7.05 2.99
N LEU A 277 10.16 6.69 4.27
CA LEU A 277 11.39 6.74 5.05
C LEU A 277 12.46 5.77 4.53
N GLY A 278 12.07 4.58 4.06
CA GLY A 278 12.98 3.57 3.51
C GLY A 278 13.72 3.99 2.24
N ARG A 279 13.28 5.07 1.58
CA ARG A 279 13.99 5.64 0.42
C ARG A 279 15.19 6.51 0.81
N ILE A 280 15.25 6.96 2.06
CA ILE A 280 16.31 7.83 2.56
C ILE A 280 17.55 6.98 2.86
N LYS A 281 18.69 7.32 2.24
CA LYS A 281 19.91 6.51 2.29
C LYS A 281 20.85 6.85 3.46
N GLN A 282 20.57 7.94 4.19
CA GLN A 282 21.38 8.36 5.34
C GLN A 282 21.04 7.55 6.59
N SER A 283 21.97 7.49 7.56
CA SER A 283 21.69 6.93 8.88
C SER A 283 20.83 7.88 9.69
N PHE A 284 19.61 7.47 9.99
CA PHE A 284 18.73 8.18 10.92
C PHE A 284 17.80 7.24 11.69
N VAL A 285 17.24 7.79 12.77
CA VAL A 285 16.15 7.22 13.56
C VAL A 285 15.05 8.26 13.78
N LEU A 286 13.81 7.79 13.98
CA LEU A 286 12.72 8.61 14.52
C LEU A 286 12.39 8.16 15.94
N THR A 287 12.22 9.11 16.83
CA THR A 287 11.77 8.87 18.21
C THR A 287 10.44 9.58 18.46
N ASP A 288 9.56 8.94 19.23
CA ASP A 288 8.24 9.48 19.55
C ASP A 288 8.26 10.20 20.92
N PRO A 289 8.17 11.55 20.96
CA PRO A 289 8.18 12.31 22.21
C PRO A 289 6.91 12.15 23.06
N LEU A 290 5.84 11.57 22.51
CA LEU A 290 4.58 11.36 23.22
C LEU A 290 4.58 10.05 24.03
N LEU A 291 5.54 9.16 23.76
CA LEU A 291 5.73 7.93 24.52
C LEU A 291 6.73 8.12 25.67
N PRO A 292 6.53 7.41 26.80
CA PRO A 292 7.49 7.42 27.90
C PRO A 292 8.91 7.09 27.40
N ASP A 293 9.89 7.86 27.86
CA ASP A 293 11.30 7.67 27.54
C ASP A 293 11.73 7.98 26.07
N MET A 294 10.84 8.53 25.24
CA MET A 294 11.11 8.89 23.84
C MET A 294 11.77 7.74 23.04
N PRO A 295 11.11 6.59 22.92
CA PRO A 295 11.67 5.42 22.27
C PRO A 295 11.80 5.62 20.76
N ILE A 296 12.71 4.87 20.16
CA ILE A 296 12.84 4.76 18.70
C ILE A 296 11.60 4.03 18.15
N VAL A 297 10.93 4.67 17.20
CA VAL A 297 9.78 4.11 16.46
C VAL A 297 10.14 3.78 15.00
N TYR A 298 11.29 4.26 14.52
CA TYR A 298 11.85 3.88 13.22
C TYR A 298 13.36 3.94 13.23
N ALA A 299 13.99 2.97 12.57
CA ALA A 299 15.42 2.94 12.32
C ALA A 299 15.70 2.60 10.85
N SER A 300 16.45 3.48 10.18
CA SER A 300 16.92 3.27 8.80
C SER A 300 17.87 2.07 8.72
N ASP A 301 17.95 1.42 7.56
CA ASP A 301 18.89 0.31 7.36
C ASP A 301 20.35 0.77 7.55
N THR A 302 20.68 1.99 7.10
CA THR A 302 22.00 2.58 7.29
C THR A 302 22.36 2.77 8.77
N PHE A 303 21.39 3.09 9.64
CA PHE A 303 21.61 3.15 11.09
C PHE A 303 21.88 1.77 11.69
N LEU A 304 21.13 0.75 11.26
CA LEU A 304 21.35 -0.62 11.72
C LEU A 304 22.74 -1.13 11.30
N SER A 305 23.14 -0.89 10.04
CA SER A 305 24.48 -1.21 9.55
C SER A 305 25.57 -0.44 10.29
N LEU A 306 25.36 0.86 10.58
CA LEU A 306 26.33 1.70 11.27
C LEU A 306 26.60 1.21 12.71
N THR A 307 25.55 0.78 13.40
CA THR A 307 25.61 0.46 14.85
C THR A 307 25.76 -1.03 15.14
N GLY A 308 25.44 -1.90 14.18
CA GLY A 308 25.48 -3.35 14.31
C GLY A 308 24.29 -3.95 15.08
N TYR A 309 23.32 -3.14 15.50
CA TYR A 309 22.09 -3.63 16.13
C TYR A 309 21.05 -4.05 15.10
N THR A 310 20.23 -5.04 15.45
CA THR A 310 19.07 -5.42 14.64
C THR A 310 17.90 -4.47 14.88
N ARG A 311 16.95 -4.44 13.95
CA ARG A 311 15.75 -3.60 14.07
C ARG A 311 14.96 -3.91 15.34
N ASP A 312 14.79 -5.18 15.67
CA ASP A 312 14.05 -5.62 16.86
C ASP A 312 14.77 -5.24 18.17
N GLU A 313 16.09 -5.10 18.15
CA GLU A 313 16.88 -4.70 19.31
C GLU A 313 16.83 -3.19 19.61
N VAL A 314 16.45 -2.36 18.63
CA VAL A 314 16.47 -0.89 18.76
C VAL A 314 15.07 -0.28 18.87
N LEU A 315 14.07 -0.86 18.20
CA LEU A 315 12.70 -0.37 18.29
C LEU A 315 12.16 -0.46 19.72
N GLY A 316 11.47 0.58 20.18
CA GLY A 316 10.95 0.66 21.54
C GLY A 316 11.96 1.08 22.61
N ARG A 317 13.23 1.32 22.25
CA ARG A 317 14.26 1.78 23.20
C ARG A 317 14.67 3.22 22.93
N ASN A 318 15.07 3.94 23.96
CA ASN A 318 15.72 5.23 23.80
C ASN A 318 17.14 5.07 23.24
N CYS A 319 17.56 5.94 22.32
CA CYS A 319 18.89 5.91 21.67
C CYS A 319 20.10 5.94 22.62
N ARG A 320 19.92 6.26 23.91
CA ARG A 320 21.02 6.31 24.89
C ARG A 320 21.75 4.99 25.09
N PHE A 321 21.22 3.86 24.60
CA PHE A 321 21.94 2.58 24.61
C PHE A 321 23.24 2.61 23.80
N LEU A 322 23.39 3.58 22.89
CA LEU A 322 24.64 3.82 22.16
C LEU A 322 25.70 4.53 23.01
N GLY A 323 25.34 5.03 24.19
CA GLY A 323 26.27 5.60 25.16
C GLY A 323 27.10 4.52 25.84
N GLY A 324 28.28 4.91 26.32
CA GLY A 324 29.19 4.05 27.08
C GLY A 324 30.12 4.87 27.98
N PRO A 325 31.14 4.24 28.59
CA PRO A 325 31.92 4.82 29.69
C PRO A 325 32.54 6.20 29.42
N ASN A 326 32.95 6.45 28.17
CA ASN A 326 33.62 7.69 27.78
C ASN A 326 32.68 8.67 27.04
N THR A 327 31.36 8.46 27.12
CA THR A 327 30.38 9.38 26.54
C THR A 327 30.28 10.63 27.41
N ALA A 328 30.63 11.78 26.83
CA ALA A 328 30.63 13.06 27.53
C ALA A 328 29.23 13.44 28.04
N VAL A 329 29.13 13.77 29.33
CA VAL A 329 27.87 14.16 29.98
C VAL A 329 27.37 15.50 29.43
N GLU A 330 28.29 16.38 29.06
CA GLU A 330 28.02 17.70 28.49
C GLU A 330 27.26 17.58 27.16
N ALA A 331 27.63 16.62 26.31
CA ALA A 331 26.94 16.35 25.05
C ALA A 331 25.51 15.84 25.30
N LEU A 332 25.32 14.95 26.28
CA LEU A 332 23.99 14.46 26.67
C LEU A 332 23.11 15.58 27.24
N GLN A 333 23.69 16.47 28.05
CA GLN A 333 23.01 17.62 28.62
C GLN A 333 22.58 18.60 27.53
N GLN A 334 23.45 18.89 26.56
CA GLN A 334 23.12 19.74 25.41
C GLN A 334 21.96 19.18 24.57
N ILE A 335 21.93 17.85 24.35
CA ILE A 335 20.81 17.17 23.69
C ILE A 335 19.52 17.40 24.49
N LYS A 336 19.56 17.12 25.80
CA LYS A 336 18.39 17.23 26.68
C LYS A 336 17.83 18.65 26.70
N GLU A 337 18.68 19.66 26.84
CA GLU A 337 18.28 21.07 26.81
C GLU A 337 17.67 21.46 25.47
N SER A 338 18.23 20.97 24.37
CA SER A 338 17.70 21.25 23.03
C SER A 338 16.31 20.64 22.79
N ILE A 339 16.10 19.41 23.28
CA ILE A 339 14.79 18.74 23.22
C ILE A 339 13.77 19.50 24.09
N LEU A 340 14.14 19.91 25.31
CA LEU A 340 13.26 20.70 26.18
C LEU A 340 12.92 22.07 25.58
N ALA A 341 13.86 22.67 24.86
CA ALA A 341 13.67 23.94 24.16
C ALA A 341 12.95 23.78 22.80
N GLU A 342 12.57 22.57 22.39
CA GLU A 342 12.01 22.27 21.07
C GLU A 342 12.88 22.75 19.88
N LYS A 343 14.21 22.73 20.06
CA LYS A 343 15.18 23.24 19.07
C LYS A 343 16.01 22.10 18.47
N ALA A 344 16.46 22.34 17.24
CA ALA A 344 17.44 21.45 16.62
C ALA A 344 18.83 21.68 17.23
N CYS A 345 19.63 20.62 17.32
CA CYS A 345 21.02 20.72 17.74
C CYS A 345 21.90 19.76 16.95
N THR A 346 23.18 20.10 16.84
CA THR A 346 24.23 19.20 16.35
C THR A 346 25.25 19.05 17.45
N VAL A 347 25.54 17.81 17.83
CA VAL A 347 26.51 17.48 18.87
C VAL A 347 27.46 16.41 18.36
N ARG A 348 28.72 16.53 18.77
CA ARG A 348 29.73 15.50 18.56
C ARG A 348 29.77 14.63 19.80
N ILE A 349 29.34 13.37 19.69
CA ILE A 349 29.21 12.46 20.83
C ILE A 349 29.93 11.14 20.55
N LEU A 350 30.62 10.61 21.54
CA LEU A 350 31.23 9.28 21.43
C LEU A 350 30.14 8.22 21.64
N ASN A 351 29.97 7.33 20.67
CA ASN A 351 29.01 6.23 20.73
C ASN A 351 29.71 4.88 20.58
N TYR A 352 29.00 3.83 20.97
CA TYR A 352 29.48 2.46 20.96
C TYR A 352 28.55 1.60 20.11
N ARG A 353 29.16 0.77 19.25
CA ARG A 353 28.45 -0.24 18.47
C ARG A 353 28.14 -1.46 19.33
N LYS A 354 27.31 -2.36 18.78
CA LYS A 354 26.96 -3.63 19.43
C LYS A 354 28.18 -4.49 19.78
N ASP A 355 29.23 -4.44 18.97
CA ASP A 355 30.50 -5.16 19.18
C ASP A 355 31.42 -4.50 20.23
N GLY A 356 31.00 -3.38 20.82
CA GLY A 356 31.76 -2.62 21.80
C GLY A 356 32.76 -1.62 21.19
N THR A 357 32.94 -1.57 19.88
CA THR A 357 33.80 -0.58 19.23
C THR A 357 33.20 0.81 19.36
N SER A 358 34.04 1.81 19.64
CA SER A 358 33.61 3.20 19.72
C SER A 358 33.73 3.92 18.38
N PHE A 359 32.91 4.94 18.18
CA PHE A 359 32.98 5.84 17.03
C PHE A 359 32.52 7.25 17.40
N TRP A 360 33.07 8.25 16.72
CA TRP A 360 32.65 9.64 16.87
C TRP A 360 31.42 9.89 16.01
N ASN A 361 30.27 10.00 16.67
CA ASN A 361 29.00 10.30 16.03
C ASN A 361 28.79 11.82 16.01
N LEU A 362 28.86 12.41 14.82
CA LEU A 362 28.31 13.73 14.58
C LEU A 362 26.78 13.57 14.47
N LEU A 363 26.09 13.81 15.58
CA LEU A 363 24.65 13.61 15.74
C LEU A 363 23.91 14.92 15.54
N HIS A 364 22.97 14.95 14.59
CA HIS A 364 22.03 16.06 14.43
C HIS A 364 20.62 15.64 14.83
N ILE A 365 20.02 16.37 15.76
CA ILE A 365 18.65 16.13 16.25
C ILE A 365 17.77 17.30 15.81
N SER A 366 16.60 17.01 15.23
CA SER A 366 15.64 18.05 14.81
C SER A 366 14.21 17.64 15.12
N PRO A 367 13.35 18.55 15.63
CA PRO A 367 11.93 18.28 15.76
C PRO A 367 11.26 18.19 14.39
N VAL A 368 10.39 17.19 14.23
CA VAL A 368 9.56 16.97 13.05
C VAL A 368 8.11 17.23 13.43
N ARG A 369 7.55 18.29 12.85
CA ARG A 369 6.19 18.76 13.16
C ARG A 369 5.18 18.20 12.15
N ASN A 370 4.00 17.81 12.64
CA ASN A 370 2.86 17.44 11.80
C ASN A 370 2.20 18.68 11.16
N SER A 371 1.11 18.46 10.42
CA SER A 371 0.32 19.53 9.79
C SER A 371 -0.26 20.54 10.78
N SER A 372 -0.56 20.12 12.01
CA SER A 372 -1.05 21.00 13.09
C SER A 372 0.05 21.87 13.73
N GLY A 373 1.31 21.71 13.30
CA GLY A 373 2.45 22.42 13.89
C GLY A 373 2.98 21.83 15.20
N LYS A 374 2.36 20.78 15.74
CA LYS A 374 2.85 20.04 16.92
C LYS A 374 3.97 19.10 16.54
N ILE A 375 4.93 18.90 17.46
CA ILE A 375 6.01 17.92 17.26
C ILE A 375 5.39 16.52 17.26
N ALA A 376 5.54 15.82 16.15
CA ALA A 376 5.12 14.43 16.02
C ALA A 376 6.28 13.48 16.34
N PHE A 377 7.49 13.82 15.92
CA PHE A 377 8.69 13.02 16.14
C PHE A 377 9.92 13.91 16.36
N TYR A 378 10.97 13.33 16.91
CA TYR A 378 12.33 13.84 16.72
C TYR A 378 13.06 12.94 15.72
N VAL A 379 13.80 13.55 14.79
CA VAL A 379 14.72 12.83 13.91
C VAL A 379 16.14 12.99 14.46
N GLY A 380 16.86 11.88 14.60
CA GLY A 380 18.29 11.87 14.91
C GLY A 380 19.06 11.32 13.71
N VAL A 381 19.95 12.12 13.11
CA VAL A 381 20.78 11.75 11.96
C VAL A 381 22.23 11.58 12.42
N GLN A 382 22.80 10.40 12.19
CA GLN A 382 24.14 10.03 12.63
C GLN A 382 25.13 10.03 11.47
N ILE A 383 26.33 10.56 11.71
CA ILE A 383 27.48 10.43 10.80
C ILE A 383 28.67 9.97 11.62
N ASP A 384 29.29 8.86 11.22
CA ASP A 384 30.58 8.46 11.76
C ASP A 384 31.69 9.29 11.11
N GLU A 385 32.43 10.05 11.91
CA GLU A 385 33.58 10.83 11.45
C GLU A 385 34.80 9.96 11.10
N GLY A 386 34.87 8.72 11.60
CA GLY A 386 35.97 7.79 11.33
C GLY A 386 35.88 7.09 9.98
N LEU A 387 34.72 7.09 9.33
CA LEU A 387 34.55 6.54 7.99
C LEU A 387 34.95 7.61 6.96
N LYS A 388 35.92 7.30 6.09
CA LYS A 388 36.28 8.15 4.94
C LYS A 388 35.04 8.35 4.07
N ASN A 389 34.47 9.55 4.13
CA ASN A 389 33.28 9.94 3.37
C ASN A 389 33.68 10.28 1.92
N ASP A 390 34.24 9.32 1.19
CA ASP A 390 34.88 9.58 -0.11
C ASP A 390 33.94 9.60 -1.32
N GLU A 391 32.62 9.49 -1.17
CA GLU A 391 31.77 9.28 -2.36
C GLU A 391 31.01 10.50 -2.90
N HIS A 392 30.79 11.60 -2.17
CA HIS A 392 29.83 12.64 -2.65
C HIS A 392 30.25 14.11 -2.54
N GLY A 393 31.42 14.47 -2.00
CA GLY A 393 31.89 15.87 -1.92
C GLY A 393 30.99 16.85 -1.12
N LEU A 394 29.91 16.36 -0.49
CA LEU A 394 28.97 17.16 0.30
C LEU A 394 29.42 17.22 1.77
N SER A 395 29.31 18.41 2.37
CA SER A 395 29.62 18.59 3.79
C SER A 395 28.70 17.75 4.68
N PRO A 396 29.17 17.30 5.87
CA PRO A 396 28.34 16.55 6.82
C PRO A 396 27.02 17.26 7.16
N SER A 397 27.06 18.59 7.29
CA SER A 397 25.87 19.42 7.53
C SER A 397 24.83 19.29 6.41
N ILE A 398 25.25 19.34 5.14
CA ILE A 398 24.32 19.20 4.00
C ILE A 398 23.67 17.81 4.00
N ARG A 399 24.44 16.75 4.30
CA ARG A 399 23.91 15.39 4.39
C ARG A 399 22.88 15.23 5.50
N GLN A 400 23.15 15.80 6.68
CA GLN A 400 22.22 15.78 7.80
C GLN A 400 20.94 16.55 7.50
N LEU A 401 21.07 17.78 7.02
CA LEU A 401 19.92 18.63 6.71
C LEU A 401 19.08 18.08 5.55
N GLY A 402 19.72 17.43 4.56
CA GLY A 402 19.04 16.72 3.48
C GLY A 402 18.17 15.58 4.00
N ALA A 403 18.70 14.75 4.91
CA ALA A 403 17.94 13.68 5.55
C ALA A 403 16.78 14.23 6.39
N VAL A 404 17.02 15.28 7.20
CA VAL A 404 15.97 15.96 7.98
C VAL A 404 14.87 16.51 7.06
N GLY A 405 15.23 17.12 5.93
CA GLY A 405 14.29 17.63 4.94
C GLY A 405 13.42 16.53 4.37
N ALA A 406 14.01 15.41 3.94
CA ALA A 406 13.29 14.26 3.41
C ALA A 406 12.32 13.65 4.45
N VAL A 407 12.76 13.51 5.69
CA VAL A 407 11.91 13.05 6.80
C VAL A 407 10.74 14.00 7.05
N LYS A 408 11.00 15.32 7.10
CA LYS A 408 9.94 16.33 7.31
C LYS A 408 8.90 16.29 6.20
N VAL A 409 9.30 16.06 4.96
CA VAL A 409 8.37 15.88 3.83
C VAL A 409 7.54 14.61 4.03
N ALA A 410 8.18 13.47 4.31
CA ALA A 410 7.49 12.19 4.51
C ALA A 410 6.43 12.27 5.63
N VAL A 411 6.76 12.91 6.76
CA VAL A 411 5.82 13.05 7.90
C VAL A 411 4.69 14.02 7.58
N ARG A 412 4.96 15.14 6.90
CA ARG A 412 3.92 16.12 6.53
C ARG A 412 2.90 15.56 5.55
N SER A 413 3.33 14.75 4.58
CA SER A 413 2.45 14.11 3.59
C SER A 413 1.45 13.12 4.19
N LEU A 414 1.60 12.74 5.46
CA LEU A 414 0.66 11.86 6.17
C LEU A 414 -0.41 12.64 6.93
N SER A 415 -0.06 13.80 7.49
CA SER A 415 -0.96 14.59 8.32
C SER A 415 -1.86 15.55 7.53
N SER A 416 -1.64 15.71 6.22
CA SER A 416 -2.49 16.51 5.33
C SER A 416 -3.82 15.84 4.99
N SER A 417 -4.06 14.61 5.41
CA SER A 417 -5.32 13.90 5.16
C SER A 417 -6.28 13.86 6.35
N ALA A 418 -5.87 14.39 7.51
CA ALA A 418 -6.79 14.74 8.58
C ALA A 418 -7.31 16.18 8.34
N GLY A 419 -8.24 16.33 7.40
CA GLY A 419 -9.02 17.56 7.25
C GLY A 419 -9.88 17.84 8.49
N PRO A 420 -10.13 19.11 8.85
CA PRO A 420 -10.90 19.44 10.04
C PRO A 420 -12.36 19.02 9.82
N SER A 421 -12.88 18.13 10.68
CA SER A 421 -14.32 17.93 10.77
C SER A 421 -14.94 19.28 11.16
N SER A 422 -15.70 19.84 10.23
CA SER A 422 -16.41 21.10 10.39
C SER A 422 -17.24 21.12 11.68
N ARG A 423 -17.15 22.25 12.38
CA ARG A 423 -18.11 22.71 13.38
C ARG A 423 -19.56 22.48 12.91
N SER A 424 -20.40 21.99 13.81
CA SER A 424 -21.79 22.44 13.88
C SER A 424 -22.02 23.03 15.27
N THR A 425 -22.14 24.35 15.28
CA THR A 425 -22.70 25.19 16.33
C THR A 425 -24.21 24.99 16.46
N SER A 426 -24.69 25.32 17.66
CA SER A 426 -26.07 25.69 18.05
C SER A 426 -26.98 24.55 18.47
#